data_AF-A0A7K9ZG22-F1
#
_entry.id   AF-A0A7K9ZG22-F1
#
_cell.length_a   1.000
_cell.length_b   1.000
_cell.length_c   1.000
_cell.angle_alpha   90.00
_cell.angle_beta   90.00
_cell.angle_gamma   90.00
#
_symmetry.space_group_name_H-M   'P 1'
#
loop_
_entity.id
_entity.type
_entity.pdbx_description
1 polymer ?
#
loop_
_entity_poly.entity_id
_entity_poly.type
_entity_poly.pdbx_seq_one_letter_code
_entity_poly.pdbx_strand_id
1 'polypeptide(L)'
;EGFLQPFKHFATSAIHAGQEPEQWRSGAVVPPISLSTTFKQRAPGENRGYDYSRSGNPTRECLEKAAAALDGAKYCEHLMGWTGLGAAWDSGRCP
;
A
#
# COMPACT_ATOMS: atom_id res chain seq x y z
N GLU A 1 4.67 -15.79 33.51
CA GLU A 1 5.25 -15.67 32.16
C GLU A 1 4.25 -16.30 31.17
N GLY A 2 3.71 -15.54 30.22
CA GLY A 2 2.57 -16.02 29.42
C GLY A 2 2.25 -15.19 28.18
N PHE A 3 3.22 -14.43 27.67
CA PHE A 3 3.05 -13.72 26.40
C PHE A 3 3.38 -14.66 25.24
N LEU A 4 2.71 -14.44 24.10
CA LEU A 4 3.05 -15.09 22.84
C LEU A 4 4.47 -14.70 22.41
N GLN A 5 5.13 -15.61 21.69
CA GLN A 5 6.42 -15.33 21.09
C GLN A 5 6.28 -14.20 20.03
N PRO A 6 7.28 -13.31 19.91
CA PRO A 6 7.25 -12.27 18.89
C PRO A 6 7.11 -12.84 17.48
N PHE A 7 6.38 -12.13 16.61
CA PHE A 7 6.24 -12.52 15.21
C PHE A 7 7.60 -12.51 14.51
N LYS A 8 7.94 -13.63 13.87
CA LYS A 8 9.21 -13.77 13.15
C LYS A 8 9.30 -12.74 12.02
N HIS A 9 10.45 -12.09 11.89
CA HIS A 9 10.73 -11.08 10.86
C HIS A 9 9.92 -9.78 10.92
N PHE A 10 9.11 -9.54 11.96
CA PHE A 10 8.27 -8.33 12.05
C PHE A 10 9.03 -7.03 11.77
N ALA A 11 10.19 -6.83 12.40
CA ALA A 11 11.01 -5.63 12.20
C ALA A 11 11.58 -5.51 10.78
N THR A 12 12.02 -6.63 10.19
CA THR A 12 12.52 -6.64 8.81
C THR A 12 11.41 -6.34 7.82
N SER A 13 10.23 -6.95 8.01
CA SER A 13 9.06 -6.69 7.18
C SER A 13 8.60 -5.23 7.30
N ALA A 14 8.60 -4.65 8.49
CA ALA A 14 8.23 -3.25 8.72
C ALA A 14 9.12 -2.27 7.93
N ILE A 15 10.40 -2.61 7.74
CA ILE A 15 11.38 -1.74 7.08
C ILE A 15 11.43 -1.97 5.57
N HIS A 16 11.26 -3.20 5.09
CA HIS A 16 11.55 -3.55 3.70
C HIS A 16 10.33 -3.88 2.84
N ALA A 17 9.21 -4.29 3.43
CA ALA A 17 8.05 -4.71 2.65
C ALA A 17 7.48 -3.54 1.83
N GLY A 18 7.46 -3.68 0.51
CA GLY A 18 6.95 -2.65 -0.40
C GLY A 18 7.89 -1.45 -0.60
N GLN A 19 9.12 -1.51 -0.08
CA GLN A 19 10.13 -0.45 -0.15
C GLN A 19 11.26 -0.78 -1.13
N GLU A 20 11.05 -1.70 -2.07
CA GLU A 20 12.07 -2.16 -3.02
C GLU A 20 12.57 -1.00 -3.92
N PRO A 21 13.87 -0.65 -3.90
CA PRO A 21 14.40 0.46 -4.67
C PRO A 21 14.22 0.31 -6.19
N GLU A 22 14.15 -0.93 -6.67
CA GLU A 22 13.96 -1.30 -8.08
C GLU A 22 12.61 -0.85 -8.65
N GLN A 23 11.64 -0.51 -7.80
CA GLN A 23 10.36 0.08 -8.21
C GLN A 23 10.56 1.47 -8.84
N TRP A 24 11.64 2.16 -8.47
CA TRP A 24 11.88 3.55 -8.86
C TRP A 24 13.01 3.62 -9.87
N ARG A 25 12.78 4.35 -10.97
CA ARG A 25 13.84 4.64 -11.96
C ARG A 25 15.05 5.35 -11.36
N SER A 26 14.87 6.03 -10.23
CA SER A 26 15.92 6.71 -9.48
C SER A 26 16.73 5.79 -8.57
N GLY A 27 16.27 4.55 -8.31
CA GLY A 27 16.88 3.69 -7.29
C GLY A 27 16.74 4.24 -5.86
N ALA A 28 15.70 5.04 -5.60
CA ALA A 28 15.51 5.65 -4.28
C ALA A 28 15.23 4.58 -3.22
N VAL A 29 16.00 4.60 -2.13
CA VAL A 29 15.86 3.66 -1.00
C VAL A 29 14.58 3.91 -0.22
N VAL A 30 14.17 5.17 -0.11
CA VAL A 30 12.86 5.56 0.45
C VAL A 30 11.91 5.87 -0.71
N PRO A 31 10.71 5.29 -0.75
CA PRO A 31 9.71 5.59 -1.76
C PRO A 31 9.43 7.09 -1.87
N PRO A 32 9.42 7.64 -3.10
CA PRO A 32 9.04 9.03 -3.31
C PRO A 32 7.55 9.24 -3.00
N ILE A 33 7.21 10.46 -2.59
CA ILE A 33 5.83 10.87 -2.35
C ILE A 33 5.21 11.31 -3.68
N SER A 34 4.33 10.48 -4.25
CA SER A 34 3.62 10.77 -5.48
C SER A 34 2.35 11.57 -5.19
N LEU A 35 2.42 12.89 -5.31
CA LEU A 35 1.28 13.81 -5.14
C LEU A 35 0.47 14.02 -6.43
N SER A 36 0.87 13.40 -7.54
CA SER A 36 0.14 13.54 -8.81
C SER A 36 -1.25 12.94 -8.70
N THR A 37 -2.26 13.66 -9.18
CA THR A 37 -3.65 13.19 -9.19
C THR A 37 -3.93 12.25 -10.36
N THR A 38 -3.20 12.36 -11.47
CA THR A 38 -3.35 11.54 -12.68
C THR A 38 -2.01 11.12 -13.25
N PHE A 39 -2.01 10.09 -14.10
CA PHE A 39 -0.80 9.49 -14.67
C PHE A 39 -0.92 9.33 -16.18
N LYS A 40 0.20 9.52 -16.89
CA LYS A 40 0.25 9.43 -18.36
C LYS A 40 -0.11 8.02 -18.83
N GLN A 41 -1.16 7.93 -19.64
CA GLN A 41 -1.56 6.72 -20.38
C GLN A 41 -0.84 6.65 -21.74
N ARG A 42 -0.60 5.43 -22.24
CA ARG A 42 -0.02 5.21 -23.58
C ARG A 42 -1.06 5.41 -24.68
N ALA A 43 -2.26 4.89 -24.43
CA ALA A 43 -3.47 5.02 -25.24
C ALA A 43 -4.68 4.97 -24.27
N PRO A 44 -5.90 5.32 -24.72
CA PRO A 44 -7.09 5.19 -23.88
C PRO A 44 -7.24 3.77 -23.34
N GLY A 45 -7.28 3.62 -22.02
CA GLY A 45 -7.36 2.31 -21.34
C GLY A 45 -6.01 1.59 -21.17
N GLU A 46 -4.91 2.09 -21.74
CA GLU A 46 -3.57 1.52 -21.59
C GLU A 46 -2.73 2.36 -20.61
N ASN A 47 -2.81 2.03 -19.32
CA ASN A 47 -2.03 2.67 -18.27
C ASN A 47 -0.79 1.83 -17.88
N ARG A 48 0.08 2.38 -17.02
CA ARG A 48 1.28 1.69 -16.50
C ARG A 48 1.10 1.33 -15.01
N GLY A 49 -0.10 0.90 -14.64
CA GLY A 49 -0.47 0.52 -13.27
C GLY A 49 -1.38 1.53 -12.57
N TYR A 50 -1.22 2.83 -12.86
CA TYR A 50 -2.05 3.89 -12.28
C TYR A 50 -2.65 4.79 -13.36
N ASP A 51 -3.88 5.24 -13.14
CA ASP A 51 -4.62 6.18 -13.98
C ASP A 51 -5.01 7.44 -13.18
N TYR A 52 -5.54 7.25 -11.98
CA TYR A 52 -6.04 8.27 -11.09
C TYR A 52 -5.75 7.93 -9.63
N SER A 53 -5.20 8.90 -8.88
CA SER A 53 -4.64 8.67 -7.54
C SER A 53 -5.64 8.18 -6.49
N ARG A 54 -6.94 8.40 -6.70
CA ARG A 54 -7.99 7.88 -5.80
C ARG A 54 -8.13 6.36 -5.96
N SER A 55 -8.03 5.86 -7.18
CA SER A 55 -8.11 4.43 -7.52
C SER A 55 -6.82 3.72 -7.13
N GLY A 56 -5.66 4.32 -7.40
CA GLY A 56 -4.36 3.75 -7.10
C GLY A 56 -3.26 4.80 -7.07
N ASN A 57 -2.32 4.69 -6.14
CA ASN A 57 -1.19 5.61 -6.02
C ASN A 57 0.06 4.83 -5.59
N PRO A 58 1.24 5.08 -6.19
CA PRO A 58 2.47 4.36 -5.85
C PRO A 58 2.84 4.40 -4.36
N THR A 59 2.75 5.58 -3.74
CA THR A 59 3.07 5.75 -2.31
C THR A 59 2.09 5.02 -1.41
N ARG A 60 0.80 5.00 -1.79
CA ARG A 60 -0.21 4.25 -1.04
C ARG A 60 0.00 2.74 -1.16
N GLU A 61 0.32 2.25 -2.36
CA GLU A 61 0.55 0.83 -2.57
C GLU A 61 1.74 0.30 -1.74
N CYS A 62 2.81 1.11 -1.58
CA CYS A 62 3.90 0.77 -0.66
C CYS A 62 3.42 0.60 0.79
N LEU A 63 2.55 1.51 1.27
CA LEU A 63 1.97 1.43 2.61
C LEU A 63 1.08 0.20 2.77
N GLU A 64 0.21 -0.06 1.81
CA GLU A 64 -0.71 -1.21 1.80
C GLU A 64 0.06 -2.54 1.83
N LYS A 65 1.13 -2.67 1.03
CA LYS A 65 2.00 -3.86 1.06
C LYS A 65 2.70 -4.04 2.40
N ALA A 66 3.22 -2.95 2.99
CA ALA A 66 3.85 -3.00 4.30
C ALA A 66 2.86 -3.44 5.39
N ALA A 67 1.67 -2.83 5.42
CA ALA A 67 0.62 -3.17 6.39
C ALA A 67 0.15 -4.63 6.23
N ALA A 68 -0.10 -5.09 5.00
CA ALA A 68 -0.47 -6.48 4.74
C ALA A 68 0.60 -7.46 5.25
N ALA A 69 1.88 -7.16 5.04
CA ALA A 69 2.97 -8.00 5.51
C ALA A 69 3.06 -8.06 7.04
N LEU A 70 2.73 -6.96 7.73
CA LEU A 70 2.73 -6.90 9.20
C LEU A 70 1.55 -7.66 9.82
N ASP A 71 0.38 -7.63 9.18
CA ASP A 71 -0.80 -8.38 9.61
C ASP A 71 -0.77 -9.86 9.18
N GLY A 72 0.24 -10.27 8.40
CA GLY A 72 0.29 -11.62 7.80
C GLY A 72 -0.84 -11.84 6.77
N ALA A 73 -1.41 -10.76 6.25
CA ALA A 73 -2.49 -10.76 5.28
C ALA A 73 -1.95 -10.76 3.84
N LYS A 74 -2.78 -11.20 2.89
CA LYS A 74 -2.43 -11.13 1.45
C LYS A 74 -2.62 -9.73 0.87
N TYR A 75 -3.57 -8.98 1.43
CA TYR A 75 -3.98 -7.66 0.94
C TYR A 75 -4.29 -6.75 2.13
N CYS A 76 -4.05 -5.46 1.96
CA CYS A 76 -4.50 -4.40 2.84
C CYS A 76 -4.92 -3.25 1.94
N GLU A 77 -6.03 -2.60 2.26
CA GLU A 77 -6.57 -1.50 1.44
C GLU A 77 -6.64 -0.24 2.28
N HIS A 78 -5.99 0.82 1.80
CA HIS A 78 -6.05 2.13 2.41
C HIS A 78 -7.16 2.96 1.76
N LEU A 79 -8.26 3.09 2.50
CA LEU A 79 -9.46 3.78 2.05
C LEU A 79 -9.30 5.31 2.16
N MET A 80 -9.69 6.00 1.08
CA MET A 80 -9.65 7.46 0.98
C MET A 80 -10.80 8.09 1.78
N GLY A 81 -10.63 8.13 3.10
CA GLY A 81 -11.55 8.71 4.08
C GLY A 81 -10.92 8.92 5.47
N TRP A 82 -9.62 8.60 5.62
CA TRP A 82 -8.75 8.95 6.76
C TRP A 82 -9.23 8.50 8.15
N THR A 83 -10.27 7.69 8.24
CA THR A 83 -10.84 7.25 9.53
C THR A 83 -11.18 5.78 9.50
N GLY A 84 -10.98 5.11 10.64
CA GLY A 84 -11.41 3.72 10.83
C GLY A 84 -12.92 3.52 10.63
N LEU A 85 -13.73 4.58 10.76
CA LEU A 85 -15.17 4.55 10.46
C LEU A 85 -15.44 4.27 8.98
N GLY A 86 -14.63 4.82 8.07
CA GLY A 86 -14.74 4.53 6.64
C GLY A 86 -14.49 3.05 6.33
N ALA A 87 -13.50 2.44 6.99
CA ALA A 87 -13.20 1.02 6.85
C ALA A 87 -14.32 0.14 7.45
N ALA A 88 -14.83 0.49 8.62
CA ALA A 88 -15.95 -0.22 9.23
C ALA A 88 -17.21 -0.19 8.34
N TRP A 89 -17.50 0.95 7.71
CA TRP A 89 -18.68 1.09 6.86
C TRP A 89 -18.60 0.26 5.58
N ASP A 90 -17.41 0.09 5.01
CA ASP A 90 -17.23 -0.74 3.82
C ASP A 90 -17.26 -2.24 4.13
N SER A 91 -16.76 -2.65 5.30
CA SER A 91 -16.87 -4.04 5.79
C SER A 91 -18.32 -4.49 6.05
N GLY A 92 -19.24 -3.53 6.26
CA GLY A 92 -20.67 -3.79 6.46
C GLY A 92 -21.49 -3.97 5.17
N ARG A 93 -20.87 -3.90 3.99
CA ARG A 93 -21.54 -4.04 2.69
C ARG A 93 -21.26 -5.36 1.94
N CYS A 94 -20.58 -6.30 2.56
CA CYS A 94 -20.45 -7.65 2.01
C CYS A 94 -21.70 -8.49 2.36
N PRO A 95 -22.45 -9.06 1.39
CA PRO A 95 -23.31 -10.21 1.65
C PRO A 95 -22.51 -11.47 2.04
#